data_AF-A0A6M1DKG6-F1
#
_entry.id   AF-A0A6M1DKG6-F1
#
_cell.length_a   1.000
_cell.length_b   1.000
_cell.length_c   1.000
_cell.angle_alpha   90.00
_cell.angle_beta   90.00
_cell.angle_gamma   90.00
#
_symmetry.space_group_name_H-M   'P 1'
#
loop_
_entity.id
_entity.type
_entity.pdbx_description
1 polymer ?
#
loop_
_entity_poly.entity_id
_entity_poly.type
_entity_poly.pdbx_seq_one_letter_code
_entity_poly.pdbx_strand_id
1 'polypeptide(L)'
;VNAIRSPGSVLKPFVYGLALDDGLIHPASLLQDVPRRTGDYRPGNFDSGFHGPVSMSEALVRSLNLPAVQVLEAYGPKRFAASLRNVGLPLYLPAGAAPNLSLILGGAGARLEDMAAAYSAFARQGK
;
A
#
# COMPACT_ATOMS: atom_id res chain seq x y z
N VAL A 1 -19.60 0.03 12.34
CA VAL A 1 -18.57 -0.92 12.84
C VAL A 1 -17.42 -0.10 13.40
N ASN A 2 -17.23 -0.05 14.73
CA ASN A 2 -16.40 1.00 15.36
C ASN A 2 -14.94 0.59 15.66
N ALA A 3 -14.55 -0.66 15.36
CA ALA A 3 -13.22 -1.15 15.67
C ALA A 3 -12.17 -0.61 14.70
N ILE A 4 -11.09 -0.04 15.25
CA ILE A 4 -9.89 0.33 14.49
C ILE A 4 -8.93 -0.86 14.53
N ARG A 5 -8.51 -1.33 13.36
CA ARG A 5 -7.59 -2.46 13.20
C ARG A 5 -6.57 -2.16 12.12
N SER A 6 -5.42 -2.83 12.18
CA SER A 6 -4.46 -2.76 11.09
C SER A 6 -5.09 -3.33 9.82
N PRO A 7 -5.06 -2.60 8.69
CA PRO A 7 -5.56 -3.12 7.42
C PRO A 7 -4.57 -4.11 6.78
N GLY A 8 -3.28 -4.05 7.16
CA GLY A 8 -2.24 -4.87 6.54
C GLY A 8 -2.19 -4.69 5.02
N SER A 9 -1.98 -5.79 4.30
CA SER A 9 -1.83 -5.82 2.84
C SER A 9 -3.07 -5.38 2.04
N VAL A 10 -4.24 -5.20 2.67
CA VAL A 10 -5.44 -4.71 1.95
C VAL A 10 -5.30 -3.24 1.52
N LEU A 11 -4.26 -2.52 1.97
CA LEU A 11 -3.95 -1.19 1.42
C LEU A 11 -3.24 -1.22 0.07
N LYS A 12 -2.66 -2.35 -0.34
CA LYS A 12 -1.85 -2.46 -1.55
C LYS A 12 -2.61 -2.07 -2.82
N PRO A 13 -3.84 -2.55 -3.08
CA PRO A 13 -4.58 -2.17 -4.28
C PRO A 13 -4.70 -0.65 -4.46
N PHE A 14 -4.85 0.11 -3.37
CA PHE A 14 -4.97 1.56 -3.45
C PHE A 14 -3.66 2.26 -3.84
N VAL A 15 -2.51 1.84 -3.30
CA VAL A 15 -1.24 2.48 -3.68
C VAL A 15 -0.90 2.18 -5.14
N TYR A 16 -1.16 0.95 -5.60
CA TYR A 16 -0.98 0.58 -7.00
C TYR A 16 -1.94 1.33 -7.91
N GLY A 17 -3.23 1.41 -7.55
CA GLY A 17 -4.24 2.17 -8.31
C GLY A 17 -3.87 3.65 -8.45
N LEU A 18 -3.53 4.31 -7.33
CA LEU A 18 -3.13 5.71 -7.36
C LEU A 18 -1.84 5.96 -8.15
N ALA A 19 -0.88 5.03 -8.09
CA ALA A 19 0.35 5.14 -8.87
C ALA A 19 0.12 4.86 -10.37
N LEU A 20 -0.85 3.99 -10.72
CA LEU A 20 -1.32 3.79 -12.09
C LEU A 20 -2.00 5.06 -12.63
N ASP A 21 -2.90 5.66 -11.85
CA ASP A 21 -3.64 6.87 -12.24
C ASP A 21 -2.69 8.05 -12.53
N ASP A 22 -1.61 8.17 -11.75
CA ASP A 22 -0.55 9.18 -11.96
C ASP A 22 0.44 8.82 -13.09
N GLY A 23 0.35 7.63 -13.68
CA GLY A 23 1.29 7.14 -14.68
C GLY A 23 2.71 6.85 -14.15
N LEU A 24 2.88 6.70 -12.83
CA LEU A 24 4.18 6.36 -12.22
C LEU A 24 4.63 4.94 -12.53
N ILE A 25 3.66 4.04 -12.69
CA ILE A 25 3.85 2.64 -13.03
C ILE A 25 2.76 2.20 -14.02
N HIS A 26 2.96 1.05 -14.65
CA HIS A 26 1.97 0.34 -15.46
C HIS A 26 2.00 -1.17 -15.11
N PRO A 27 1.03 -1.98 -15.57
CA PRO A 27 0.94 -3.41 -15.19
C PRO A 27 2.22 -4.24 -15.40
N ALA A 28 3.00 -3.90 -16.44
CA ALA A 28 4.25 -4.57 -16.79
C ALA A 28 5.51 -3.87 -16.23
N SER A 29 5.38 -2.80 -15.44
CA SER A 29 6.53 -2.16 -14.80
C SER A 29 7.26 -3.17 -13.91
N LEU A 30 8.58 -3.25 -14.05
CA LEU A 30 9.42 -4.12 -13.24
C LEU A 30 9.70 -3.48 -11.87
N LEU A 31 9.22 -4.13 -10.83
CA LEU A 31 9.42 -3.79 -9.43
C LEU A 31 10.42 -4.75 -8.80
N GLN A 32 11.11 -4.28 -7.78
CA GLN A 32 12.24 -4.95 -7.16
C GLN A 32 11.77 -5.73 -5.92
N ASP A 33 11.69 -7.05 -6.05
CA ASP A 33 11.52 -7.96 -4.92
C ASP A 33 12.87 -8.59 -4.53
N VAL A 34 13.78 -7.72 -4.07
CA VAL A 34 15.14 -8.07 -3.65
C VAL A 34 15.40 -7.53 -2.24
N PRO A 35 16.32 -8.10 -1.45
CA PRO A 35 16.59 -7.63 -0.08
C PRO A 35 16.83 -6.12 -0.01
N ARG A 36 16.02 -5.41 0.78
CA ARG A 36 16.20 -3.98 1.06
C ARG A 36 16.64 -3.77 2.50
N ARG A 37 17.63 -2.90 2.69
CA ARG A 37 18.08 -2.43 4.01
C ARG A 37 18.16 -0.93 4.00
N THR A 38 17.31 -0.28 4.78
CA THR A 38 17.32 1.18 4.96
C THR A 38 17.40 1.46 6.46
N GLY A 39 18.62 1.68 6.97
CA GLY A 39 18.87 1.70 8.41
C GLY A 39 18.42 0.40 9.06
N ASP A 40 17.59 0.51 10.11
CA ASP A 40 17.00 -0.64 10.82
C ASP A 40 15.73 -1.19 10.14
N TYR A 41 15.20 -0.50 9.12
CA TYR A 41 14.02 -0.96 8.41
C TYR A 41 14.37 -2.06 7.41
N ARG A 42 13.86 -3.26 7.68
CA ARG A 42 14.09 -4.49 6.92
C ARG A 42 12.75 -5.16 6.58
N PRO A 43 12.01 -4.66 5.58
CA PRO A 43 10.78 -5.33 5.16
C PRO A 43 11.12 -6.69 4.53
N GLY A 44 10.40 -7.72 4.95
CA GLY A 44 10.44 -9.05 4.35
C GLY A 44 9.08 -9.43 3.76
N ASN A 45 9.06 -10.35 2.81
CA ASN A 45 7.83 -10.98 2.35
C ASN A 45 7.33 -12.02 3.36
N PHE A 46 6.05 -12.36 3.27
CA PHE A 46 5.47 -13.42 4.12
C PHE A 46 6.01 -14.81 3.77
N ASP A 47 6.26 -15.10 2.50
CA ASP A 47 6.78 -16.37 2.00
C ASP A 47 8.32 -16.51 2.12
N SER A 48 8.98 -15.56 2.81
CA SER A 48 10.42 -15.54 3.13
C SER A 48 11.41 -15.60 1.95
N GLY A 49 10.92 -15.64 0.71
CA GLY A 49 11.72 -15.61 -0.52
C GLY A 49 11.79 -14.23 -1.17
N PHE A 50 12.81 -14.05 -2.02
CA PHE A 50 12.97 -12.91 -2.92
C PHE A 50 12.88 -13.41 -4.37
N HIS A 51 12.11 -12.71 -5.19
CA HIS A 51 11.81 -13.14 -6.55
C HIS A 51 12.56 -12.33 -7.62
N GLY A 52 13.37 -11.35 -7.20
CA GLY A 52 14.08 -10.48 -8.13
C GLY A 52 13.13 -9.46 -8.78
N PRO A 53 13.36 -9.07 -10.04
CA PRO A 53 12.45 -8.22 -10.78
C PRO A 53 11.12 -8.94 -11.06
N VAL A 54 10.01 -8.36 -10.62
CA VAL A 54 8.65 -8.87 -10.84
C VAL A 54 7.79 -7.78 -11.47
N SER A 55 6.82 -8.14 -12.31
CA SER A 55 5.88 -7.14 -12.83
C SER A 55 5.01 -6.58 -11.70
N MET A 56 4.48 -5.37 -11.88
CA MET A 56 3.54 -4.77 -10.93
C MET A 56 2.32 -5.68 -10.70
N SER A 57 1.74 -6.21 -11.79
CA SER A 57 0.60 -7.13 -11.71
C SER A 57 0.92 -8.36 -10.86
N GLU A 58 2.08 -8.99 -11.10
CA GLU A 58 2.52 -10.15 -10.35
C GLU A 58 2.74 -9.82 -8.87
N ALA A 59 3.38 -8.68 -8.59
CA ALA A 59 3.62 -8.22 -7.24
C ALA A 59 2.34 -8.01 -6.44
N LEU A 60 1.28 -7.48 -7.08
CA LEU A 60 -0.03 -7.30 -6.45
C LEU A 60 -0.74 -8.65 -6.25
N VAL A 61 -0.77 -9.52 -7.26
CA VAL A 61 -1.38 -10.87 -7.16
C VAL A 61 -0.79 -11.66 -6.01
N ARG A 62 0.54 -11.62 -5.88
CA ARG A 62 1.26 -12.31 -4.81
C ARG A 62 1.33 -11.53 -3.49
N SER A 63 0.80 -10.30 -3.49
CA SER A 63 0.85 -9.41 -2.33
C SER A 63 2.26 -9.28 -1.75
N LEU A 64 3.27 -9.05 -2.60
CA LEU A 64 4.65 -8.89 -2.15
C LEU A 64 4.82 -7.58 -1.38
N ASN A 65 5.65 -7.58 -0.35
CA ASN A 65 5.83 -6.42 0.53
C ASN A 65 6.82 -5.42 -0.07
N LEU A 66 7.93 -5.90 -0.62
CA LEU A 66 9.02 -5.04 -1.08
C LEU A 66 8.64 -4.20 -2.32
N PRO A 67 8.00 -4.76 -3.35
CA PRO A 67 7.43 -3.98 -4.45
C PRO A 67 6.41 -2.93 -3.98
N ALA A 68 5.54 -3.27 -3.02
CA ALA A 68 4.54 -2.33 -2.51
C ALA A 68 5.19 -1.17 -1.74
N VAL A 69 6.26 -1.45 -0.97
CA VAL A 69 7.09 -0.42 -0.31
C VAL A 69 7.78 0.47 -1.34
N GLN A 70 8.33 -0.10 -2.41
CA GLN A 70 8.95 0.67 -3.51
C GLN A 70 7.93 1.63 -4.16
N VAL A 71 6.71 1.17 -4.42
CA VAL A 71 5.67 2.03 -5.01
C VAL A 71 5.23 3.12 -4.03
N LEU A 72 5.05 2.80 -2.74
CA LEU A 72 4.70 3.81 -1.74
C LEU A 72 5.80 4.86 -1.55
N GLU A 73 7.07 4.45 -1.64
CA GLU A 73 8.22 5.34 -1.58
C GLU A 73 8.23 6.33 -2.76
N ALA A 74 7.98 5.85 -3.98
CA ALA A 74 7.88 6.70 -5.17
C ALA A 74 6.64 7.62 -5.13
N TYR A 75 5.48 7.11 -4.67
CA TYR A 75 4.24 7.87 -4.60
C TYR A 75 4.24 8.91 -3.45
N GLY A 76 4.90 8.57 -2.35
CA GLY A 76 5.02 9.38 -1.13
C GLY A 76 3.97 9.01 -0.07
N PRO A 77 4.38 8.60 1.15
CA PRO A 77 3.45 8.12 2.18
C PRO A 77 2.51 9.19 2.72
N LYS A 78 2.96 10.45 2.80
CA LYS A 78 2.11 11.59 3.20
C LYS A 78 1.02 11.85 2.17
N ARG A 79 1.38 11.80 0.88
CA ARG A 79 0.46 11.95 -0.24
C ARG A 79 -0.56 10.81 -0.23
N PHE A 80 -0.11 9.58 -0.08
CA PHE A 80 -0.97 8.40 0.01
C PHE A 80 -2.02 8.52 1.12
N ALA A 81 -1.60 8.83 2.35
CA ALA A 81 -2.52 9.01 3.47
C ALA A 81 -3.53 10.15 3.23
N ALA A 82 -3.10 11.24 2.60
CA ALA A 82 -3.99 12.34 2.24
C ALA A 82 -5.01 11.94 1.16
N SER A 83 -4.58 11.23 0.11
CA SER A 83 -5.46 10.72 -0.95
C SER A 83 -6.53 9.79 -0.39
N LEU A 84 -6.16 8.84 0.49
CA LEU A 84 -7.14 7.94 1.12
C LEU A 84 -8.15 8.70 1.98
N ARG A 85 -7.69 9.68 2.78
CA ARG A 85 -8.57 10.52 3.58
C ARG A 85 -9.58 11.28 2.71
N ASN A 86 -9.16 11.78 1.55
CA ASN A 86 -10.03 12.54 0.64
C ASN A 86 -11.14 11.68 0.02
N VAL A 87 -10.94 10.37 -0.10
CA VAL A 87 -11.95 9.41 -0.61
C VAL A 87 -12.71 8.69 0.51
N GLY A 88 -12.67 9.21 1.74
CA GLY A 88 -13.42 8.66 2.86
C GLY A 88 -12.76 7.47 3.55
N LEU A 89 -11.47 7.20 3.33
CA LEU A 89 -10.68 6.18 4.01
C LEU A 89 -9.57 6.80 4.88
N PRO A 90 -9.90 7.46 6.00
CA PRO A 90 -8.87 8.00 6.89
C PRO A 90 -8.04 6.89 7.54
N LEU A 91 -6.72 7.04 7.54
CA LEU A 91 -5.81 6.17 8.29
C LEU A 91 -5.54 6.75 9.69
N TYR A 92 -5.62 5.89 10.71
CA TYR A 92 -5.36 6.22 12.11
C TYR A 92 -3.92 5.88 12.46
N LEU A 93 -3.10 6.89 12.75
CA LEU A 93 -1.69 6.72 13.11
C LEU A 93 -1.50 6.73 14.62
N PRO A 94 -0.42 6.11 15.14
CA PRO A 94 0.00 6.31 16.52
C PRO A 94 0.17 7.80 16.85
N ALA A 95 -0.05 8.18 18.11
CA ALA A 95 0.06 9.57 18.55
C ALA A 95 1.47 10.14 18.25
N GLY A 96 1.53 11.31 17.62
CA GLY A 96 2.78 11.97 17.22
C GLY A 96 3.47 11.36 16.00
N ALA A 97 2.94 10.29 15.39
CA ALA A 97 3.51 9.69 14.20
C ALA A 97 3.09 10.42 12.92
N ALA A 98 4.01 10.48 11.95
CA ALA A 98 3.73 10.93 10.60
C ALA A 98 3.59 9.72 9.63
N PRO A 99 2.83 9.87 8.53
CA PRO A 99 2.80 8.88 7.45
C PRO A 99 4.20 8.49 6.98
N ASN A 100 4.51 7.18 6.96
CA ASN A 100 5.79 6.64 6.52
C ASN A 100 5.60 5.32 5.74
N LEU A 101 6.69 4.65 5.35
CA LEU A 101 6.61 3.43 4.51
C LEU A 101 5.91 2.24 5.19
N SER A 102 5.81 2.23 6.52
CA SER A 102 5.12 1.14 7.24
C SER A 102 3.62 1.10 6.95
N LEU A 103 3.02 2.18 6.45
CA LEU A 103 1.59 2.23 6.11
C LEU A 103 1.16 1.07 5.23
N ILE A 104 1.93 0.78 4.17
CA ILE A 104 1.57 -0.26 3.19
C ILE A 104 1.69 -1.68 3.74
N LEU A 105 2.32 -1.82 4.92
CA LEU A 105 2.49 -3.08 5.64
C LEU A 105 1.60 -3.14 6.91
N GLY A 106 0.68 -2.19 7.08
CA GLY A 106 -0.25 -2.17 8.21
C GLY A 106 0.19 -1.35 9.42
N GLY A 107 1.14 -0.42 9.27
CA GLY A 107 1.59 0.51 10.31
C GLY A 107 0.57 1.61 10.69
N ALA A 108 -0.68 1.48 10.27
CA ALA A 108 -1.80 2.35 10.62
C ALA A 108 -3.04 1.53 10.93
N GLY A 109 -4.03 2.14 11.56
CA GLY A 109 -5.37 1.59 11.72
C GLY A 109 -6.34 2.09 10.64
N ALA A 110 -7.35 1.30 10.33
CA ALA A 110 -8.51 1.68 9.52
C ALA A 110 -9.78 1.07 10.13
N ARG A 111 -10.95 1.62 9.78
CA ARG A 111 -12.24 1.00 10.08
C ARG A 111 -12.67 0.09 8.93
N LEU A 112 -13.33 -1.02 9.26
CA LEU A 112 -13.83 -1.95 8.26
C LEU A 112 -14.87 -1.31 7.32
N GLU A 113 -15.72 -0.43 7.86
CA GLU A 113 -16.77 0.25 7.10
C GLU A 113 -16.19 1.16 6.00
N ASP A 114 -15.20 1.99 6.36
CA ASP A 114 -14.49 2.86 5.41
C ASP A 114 -13.75 2.04 4.35
N MET A 115 -13.13 0.93 4.77
CA MET A 115 -12.42 0.04 3.86
C MET A 115 -13.36 -0.60 2.84
N ALA A 116 -14.50 -1.13 3.30
CA ALA A 116 -15.50 -1.72 2.42
C ALA A 116 -16.07 -0.70 1.44
N ALA A 117 -16.34 0.53 1.91
CA ALA A 117 -16.79 1.62 1.06
C ALA A 117 -15.75 1.98 -0.01
N ALA A 118 -14.48 2.13 0.37
CA ALA A 118 -13.40 2.45 -0.56
C ALA A 118 -13.17 1.35 -1.61
N TYR A 119 -13.23 0.08 -1.21
CA TYR A 119 -13.12 -1.05 -2.14
C TYR A 119 -14.27 -1.10 -3.17
N SER A 120 -15.45 -0.57 -2.82
CA SER A 120 -16.56 -0.49 -3.76
C SER A 120 -16.24 0.35 -5.00
N ALA A 121 -15.31 1.32 -4.89
CA ALA A 121 -14.87 2.13 -6.02
C ALA A 121 -14.27 1.29 -7.13
N PHE A 122 -13.51 0.23 -6.83
CA PHE A 122 -12.95 -0.66 -7.84
C PHE A 122 -14.06 -1.36 -8.64
N ALA A 123 -15.09 -1.87 -7.95
CA ALA A 123 -16.24 -2.51 -8.60
C ALA A 123 -17.08 -1.50 -9.41
N ARG A 124 -17.06 -0.22 -9.03
CA ARG A 124 -17.81 0.87 -9.65
C ARG A 124 -17.00 1.68 -10.66
N GLN A 125 -15.85 1.17 -11.11
CA GLN A 125 -14.98 1.82 -12.10
C GLN A 125 -14.49 3.21 -11.67
N GLY A 126 -14.08 3.35 -10.40
CA GLY A 126 -13.53 4.58 -9.83
C GLY A 126 -14.56 5.57 -9.27
N LYS A 127 -15.81 5.14 -9.10
CA LYS A 127 -16.92 5.96 -8.55
C LYS A 127 -17.23 5.65 -7.09
#